data_AF-A0A3D2MC08-F1
#
_entry.id   AF-A0A3D2MC08-F1
#
_cell.length_a   1.000
_cell.length_b   1.000
_cell.length_c   1.000
_cell.angle_alpha   90.00
_cell.angle_beta   90.00
_cell.angle_gamma   90.00
#
_symmetry.space_group_name_H-M   'P 1'
#
loop_
_entity.id
_entity.type
_entity.pdbx_description
1 polymer ?
#
loop_
_entity_poly.entity_id
_entity_poly.type
_entity_poly.pdbx_seq_one_letter_code
_entity_poly.pdbx_strand_id
1 'polypeptide(L)'
;MPRLNAARYFSHLYAPLALLLGSLIAARQAHLNEFFTSLFNVLPTVLLLLGGAFCIAYARVREACLLLVVYIVYFLLDTQADHYRIHGSLLPEAALTFHLCSLLLPALYGLYGLWQERTHLLQDGLARLAVLFAVSISALALARRFPEATLGWLTEVRWPSLQTDWLQLIQLAYPVFLLALIGLLMQYLRRPRPVHAAQFVALIGLLLMLPKVFSQPGALNVMSSLLMLMLVVAIAQEAYQMAFRDELTGLPGRRALNERLQRLGRQYVIAMADVDRF
;
A
#
# COMPACT_ATOMS: atom_id res chain seq x y z
N MET A 1 -15.64 27.56 -9.63
CA MET A 1 -15.28 26.17 -9.28
C MET A 1 -15.02 25.41 -10.56
N PRO A 2 -13.81 24.91 -10.83
CA PRO A 2 -13.54 24.19 -12.06
C PRO A 2 -14.38 22.91 -12.05
N ARG A 3 -15.14 22.66 -13.13
CA ARG A 3 -15.98 21.46 -13.28
C ARG A 3 -15.10 20.23 -13.05
N LEU A 4 -15.39 19.51 -11.96
CA LEU A 4 -14.79 18.25 -11.60
C LEU A 4 -15.09 17.26 -12.74
N ASN A 5 -14.15 17.03 -13.65
CA ASN A 5 -14.27 15.98 -14.65
C ASN A 5 -14.19 14.63 -13.92
N ALA A 6 -15.32 14.15 -13.41
CA ALA A 6 -15.45 12.89 -12.66
C ALA A 6 -14.76 11.72 -13.40
N ALA A 7 -14.84 11.68 -14.73
CA ALA A 7 -14.16 10.71 -15.57
C ALA A 7 -12.63 10.64 -15.36
N ARG A 8 -11.97 11.77 -15.06
CA ARG A 8 -10.53 11.81 -14.80
C ARG A 8 -10.19 11.24 -13.42
N TYR A 9 -11.04 11.45 -12.41
CA TYR A 9 -10.87 10.86 -11.08
C TYR A 9 -10.94 9.33 -11.15
N PHE A 10 -12.01 8.79 -11.76
CA PHE A 10 -12.22 7.35 -11.86
C PHE A 10 -11.11 6.65 -12.67
N SER A 11 -10.46 7.35 -13.60
CA SER A 11 -9.33 6.80 -14.34
C SER A 11 -8.14 6.38 -13.46
N HIS A 12 -7.95 7.03 -12.31
CA HIS A 12 -6.88 6.69 -11.35
C HIS A 12 -7.15 5.36 -10.63
N LEU A 13 -8.41 4.92 -10.57
CA LEU A 13 -8.80 3.71 -9.86
C LEU A 13 -8.71 2.44 -10.73
N TYR A 14 -8.64 2.55 -12.05
CA TYR A 14 -8.65 1.37 -12.93
C TYR A 14 -7.49 0.41 -12.66
N ALA A 15 -6.25 0.91 -12.62
CA ALA A 15 -5.09 0.05 -12.36
C ALA A 15 -5.09 -0.52 -10.93
N PRO A 16 -5.32 0.28 -9.86
CA PRO A 16 -5.48 -0.25 -8.51
C PRO A 16 -6.59 -1.29 -8.37
N LEU A 17 -7.78 -1.05 -8.93
CA LEU A 17 -8.89 -2.00 -8.85
C LEU A 17 -8.61 -3.27 -9.65
N ALA A 18 -7.98 -3.16 -10.82
CA ALA A 18 -7.58 -4.32 -11.60
C ALA A 18 -6.56 -5.20 -10.85
N LEU A 19 -5.55 -4.59 -10.21
CA LEU A 19 -4.57 -5.30 -9.39
C LEU A 19 -5.22 -5.92 -8.14
N LEU A 20 -6.15 -5.21 -7.49
CA LEU A 20 -6.90 -5.74 -6.35
C LEU A 20 -7.75 -6.95 -6.77
N LEU A 21 -8.53 -6.83 -7.84
CA LEU A 21 -9.33 -7.94 -8.36
C LEU A 21 -8.45 -9.11 -8.79
N GLY A 22 -7.34 -8.85 -9.49
CA GLY A 22 -6.35 -9.87 -9.85
C GLY A 22 -5.80 -10.59 -8.63
N SER A 23 -5.51 -9.86 -7.54
CA SER A 23 -5.02 -10.46 -6.30
C SER A 23 -6.07 -11.34 -5.61
N LEU A 24 -7.35 -10.92 -5.62
CA LEU A 24 -8.44 -11.68 -5.04
C LEU A 24 -8.73 -12.96 -5.84
N ILE A 25 -8.61 -12.90 -7.17
CA ILE A 25 -8.77 -14.06 -8.05
C ILE A 25 -7.60 -15.03 -7.87
N ALA A 26 -6.36 -14.53 -7.88
CA ALA A 26 -5.17 -15.35 -7.72
C ALA A 26 -5.13 -16.02 -6.33
N ALA A 27 -5.51 -15.31 -5.25
CA ALA A 27 -5.57 -15.87 -3.90
C ALA A 27 -6.66 -16.94 -3.72
N ARG A 28 -7.68 -16.99 -4.58
CA ARG A 28 -8.72 -18.04 -4.53
C ARG A 28 -8.27 -19.34 -5.20
N GLN A 29 -7.19 -19.34 -5.96
CA GLN A 29 -6.71 -20.56 -6.63
C GLN A 29 -6.05 -21.46 -5.60
N ALA A 30 -6.59 -22.67 -5.43
CA ALA A 30 -6.08 -23.65 -4.47
C ALA A 30 -4.67 -24.16 -4.82
N HIS A 31 -4.34 -24.19 -6.11
CA HIS A 31 -3.04 -24.62 -6.61
C HIS A 31 -2.50 -23.61 -7.63
N LEU A 32 -1.39 -22.97 -7.27
CA LEU A 32 -0.54 -22.26 -8.20
C LEU A 32 0.53 -23.23 -8.72
N ASN A 33 0.91 -23.10 -9.99
CA ASN A 33 2.05 -23.85 -10.52
C ASN A 33 3.34 -23.44 -9.79
N GLU A 34 4.34 -24.32 -9.74
CA GLU A 34 5.58 -24.13 -8.96
C GLU A 34 6.27 -22.79 -9.26
N PHE A 35 6.23 -22.36 -10.51
CA PHE A 35 6.73 -21.06 -10.95
C PHE A 35 6.08 -19.90 -10.19
N PHE A 36 4.74 -19.88 -10.10
CA PHE A 36 4.00 -18.80 -9.45
C PHE A 36 4.17 -18.85 -7.93
N THR A 37 4.20 -20.04 -7.34
CA THR A 37 4.49 -20.20 -5.90
C THR A 37 5.86 -19.62 -5.56
N SER A 38 6.89 -19.99 -6.34
CA SER A 38 8.24 -19.48 -6.14
C SER A 38 8.33 -17.97 -6.37
N LEU A 39 7.64 -17.47 -7.40
CA LEU A 39 7.55 -16.04 -7.70
C LEU A 39 6.96 -15.28 -6.51
N PHE A 40 5.78 -15.68 -6.01
CA PHE A 40 5.09 -14.96 -4.93
C PHE A 40 5.79 -15.09 -3.57
N ASN A 41 6.63 -16.10 -3.36
CA ASN A 41 7.46 -16.17 -2.15
C ASN A 41 8.57 -15.12 -2.14
N VAL A 42 9.14 -14.80 -3.31
CA VAL A 42 10.27 -13.85 -3.42
C VAL A 42 9.79 -12.44 -3.73
N LEU A 43 8.64 -12.29 -4.41
CA LEU A 43 8.14 -11.01 -4.93
C LEU A 43 7.94 -9.93 -3.85
N PRO A 44 7.44 -10.19 -2.63
CA PRO A 44 7.33 -9.16 -1.58
C PRO A 44 8.70 -8.57 -1.20
N THR A 45 9.74 -9.40 -1.13
CA THR A 45 11.10 -8.96 -0.81
C THR A 45 11.67 -8.11 -1.95
N VAL A 46 11.48 -8.54 -3.20
CA VAL A 46 11.91 -7.80 -4.40
C VAL A 46 11.19 -6.45 -4.49
N LEU A 47 9.90 -6.41 -4.21
CA LEU A 47 9.12 -5.18 -4.22
C LEU A 47 9.52 -4.22 -3.09
N LEU A 48 9.90 -4.72 -1.92
CA LEU A 48 10.49 -3.88 -0.88
C LEU A 48 11.83 -3.29 -1.34
N LEU A 49 12.74 -4.13 -1.83
CA LEU A 49 14.11 -3.70 -2.13
C LEU A 49 14.14 -2.81 -3.38
N LEU A 50 13.65 -3.30 -4.51
CA LEU A 50 13.66 -2.56 -5.77
C LEU A 50 12.61 -1.45 -5.78
N GLY A 51 11.39 -1.74 -5.31
CA GLY A 51 10.33 -0.74 -5.22
C GLY A 51 10.67 0.34 -4.19
N GLY A 52 11.21 -0.03 -3.02
CA GLY A 52 11.69 0.93 -2.02
C GLY A 52 12.87 1.76 -2.51
N ALA A 53 13.86 1.16 -3.18
CA ALA A 53 14.97 1.90 -3.80
C ALA A 53 14.45 2.88 -4.88
N PHE A 54 13.48 2.46 -5.69
CA PHE A 54 12.80 3.33 -6.65
C PHE A 54 12.09 4.49 -5.95
N CYS A 55 11.35 4.24 -4.87
CA CYS A 55 10.71 5.30 -4.08
C CYS A 55 11.73 6.32 -3.57
N ILE A 56 12.84 5.84 -2.98
CA ILE A 56 13.90 6.71 -2.42
C ILE A 56 14.59 7.51 -3.54
N ALA A 57 14.89 6.90 -4.68
CA ALA A 57 15.51 7.57 -5.82
C ALA A 57 14.66 8.72 -6.37
N TYR A 58 13.34 8.61 -6.30
CA TYR A 58 12.38 9.65 -6.68
C TYR A 58 11.96 10.56 -5.51
N ALA A 59 12.67 10.50 -4.37
CA ALA A 59 12.38 11.29 -3.17
C ALA A 59 10.96 11.08 -2.61
N ARG A 60 10.40 9.88 -2.78
CA ARG A 60 9.07 9.44 -2.33
C ARG A 60 9.18 8.62 -1.04
N VAL A 61 9.56 9.30 0.04
CA VAL A 61 9.83 8.64 1.35
C VAL A 61 8.55 8.05 1.94
N ARG A 62 7.42 8.74 1.78
CA ARG A 62 6.12 8.25 2.25
C ARG A 62 5.81 6.84 1.72
N GLU A 63 5.95 6.62 0.43
CA GLU A 63 5.62 5.36 -0.22
C GLU A 63 6.62 4.26 0.12
N ALA A 64 7.90 4.59 0.29
CA ALA A 64 8.90 3.66 0.81
C ALA A 64 8.51 3.16 2.21
N CYS A 65 8.04 4.04 3.10
CA CYS A 65 7.56 3.66 4.42
C CYS A 65 6.29 2.79 4.37
N LEU A 66 5.37 3.07 3.44
CA LEU A 66 4.19 2.21 3.25
C LEU A 66 4.57 0.80 2.79
N LEU A 67 5.49 0.67 1.83
CA LEU A 67 6.04 -0.62 1.40
C LEU A 67 6.70 -1.36 2.58
N LEU A 68 7.48 -0.64 3.39
CA LEU A 68 8.15 -1.20 4.55
C LEU A 68 7.15 -1.73 5.61
N VAL A 69 6.09 -0.98 5.91
CA VAL A 69 5.04 -1.41 6.85
C VAL A 69 4.35 -2.68 6.35
N VAL A 70 3.95 -2.71 5.07
CA VAL A 70 3.29 -3.88 4.48
C VAL A 70 4.25 -5.09 4.49
N TYR A 71 5.53 -4.88 4.17
CA TYR A 71 6.52 -5.94 4.17
C TYR A 71 6.80 -6.51 5.57
N ILE A 72 6.94 -5.66 6.58
CA ILE A 72 7.17 -6.11 7.97
C ILE A 72 6.01 -7.00 8.41
N VAL A 73 4.78 -6.58 8.16
CA VAL A 73 3.60 -7.38 8.50
C VAL A 73 3.54 -8.66 7.68
N TYR A 74 3.84 -8.61 6.38
CA TYR A 74 3.98 -9.81 5.55
C TYR A 74 4.98 -10.79 6.17
N PHE A 75 6.21 -10.35 6.47
CA PHE A 75 7.27 -11.20 7.00
C PHE A 75 6.91 -11.85 8.34
N LEU A 76 6.31 -11.06 9.25
CA LEU A 76 5.85 -11.55 10.54
C LEU A 76 4.74 -12.60 10.40
N LEU A 77 3.78 -12.38 9.49
CA LEU A 77 2.67 -13.32 9.28
C LEU A 77 3.06 -14.55 8.46
N ASP A 78 3.94 -14.39 7.48
CA ASP A 78 4.43 -15.47 6.60
C ASP A 78 5.13 -16.55 7.42
N THR A 79 5.96 -16.15 8.39
CA THR A 79 6.62 -17.07 9.34
C THR A 79 5.60 -17.93 10.11
N GLN A 80 4.48 -17.34 10.53
CA GLN A 80 3.43 -18.04 11.28
C GLN A 80 2.58 -18.93 10.37
N ALA A 81 2.23 -18.43 9.18
CA ALA A 81 1.42 -19.14 8.20
C ALA A 81 2.15 -20.36 7.62
N ASP A 82 3.45 -20.23 7.33
CA ASP A 82 4.27 -21.34 6.83
C ASP A 82 4.44 -22.46 7.86
N HIS A 83 4.65 -22.11 9.13
CA HIS A 83 4.70 -23.12 10.19
C HIS A 83 3.37 -23.87 10.32
N TYR A 84 2.25 -23.14 10.34
CA TYR A 84 0.91 -23.73 10.38
C TYR A 84 0.67 -24.67 9.20
N ARG A 85 1.10 -24.28 7.98
CA ARG A 85 0.97 -25.10 6.78
C ARG A 85 1.76 -26.41 6.88
N ILE A 86 2.98 -26.37 7.43
CA ILE A 86 3.88 -27.55 7.47
C ILE A 86 3.51 -28.50 8.61
N HIS A 87 3.21 -27.97 9.80
CA HIS A 87 3.03 -28.77 11.01
C HIS A 87 1.57 -28.98 11.41
N GLY A 88 0.62 -28.23 10.81
CA GLY A 88 -0.79 -28.26 11.17
C GLY A 88 -1.10 -27.64 12.54
N SER A 89 -0.10 -27.05 13.20
CA SER A 89 -0.21 -26.42 14.52
C SER A 89 0.27 -24.97 14.48
N LEU A 90 -0.42 -24.13 15.26
CA LEU A 90 -0.06 -22.73 15.44
C LEU A 90 1.10 -22.62 16.43
N LEU A 91 2.02 -21.68 16.20
CA LEU A 91 2.99 -21.31 17.24
C LEU A 91 2.24 -20.70 18.44
N PRO A 92 2.80 -20.79 19.66
CA PRO A 92 2.20 -20.17 20.85
C PRO A 92 1.95 -18.66 20.68
N GLU A 93 2.84 -17.96 19.96
CA GLU A 93 2.78 -16.51 19.74
C GLU A 93 1.95 -16.10 18.51
N ALA A 94 1.44 -17.07 17.73
CA ALA A 94 0.81 -16.81 16.43
C ALA A 94 -0.44 -15.91 16.55
N ALA A 95 -1.29 -16.19 17.54
CA ALA A 95 -2.52 -15.42 17.78
C ALA A 95 -2.20 -13.96 18.14
N LEU A 96 -1.28 -13.76 19.09
CA LEU A 96 -0.86 -12.42 19.52
C LEU A 96 -0.22 -11.64 18.36
N THR A 97 0.67 -12.29 17.60
CA THR A 97 1.34 -11.68 16.44
C THR A 97 0.31 -11.25 15.39
N PHE A 98 -0.66 -12.11 15.07
CA PHE A 98 -1.72 -11.81 14.12
C PHE A 98 -2.57 -10.62 14.58
N HIS A 99 -3.00 -10.61 15.85
CA HIS A 99 -3.82 -9.53 16.38
C HIS A 99 -3.08 -8.18 16.45
N LEU A 100 -1.81 -8.18 16.87
CA LEU A 100 -0.98 -6.97 16.82
C LEU A 100 -0.78 -6.47 15.39
N CYS A 101 -0.49 -7.37 14.43
CA CYS A 101 -0.38 -7.00 13.02
C CYS A 101 -1.70 -6.42 12.50
N SER A 102 -2.83 -7.01 12.85
CA SER A 102 -4.15 -6.54 12.40
C SER A 102 -4.52 -5.15 12.91
N LEU A 103 -3.98 -4.74 14.06
CA LEU A 103 -4.18 -3.40 14.63
C LEU A 103 -3.16 -2.39 14.09
N LEU A 104 -1.88 -2.77 14.10
CA LEU A 104 -0.78 -1.87 13.78
C LEU A 104 -0.65 -1.62 12.27
N LEU A 105 -1.01 -2.58 11.42
CA LEU A 105 -1.00 -2.43 9.97
C LEU A 105 -1.83 -1.23 9.52
N PRO A 106 -3.16 -1.15 9.77
CA PRO A 106 -3.95 0.00 9.35
C PRO A 106 -3.54 1.30 10.07
N ALA A 107 -3.08 1.22 11.32
CA ALA A 107 -2.65 2.40 12.09
C ALA A 107 -1.42 3.05 11.45
N LEU A 108 -0.35 2.29 11.23
CA LEU A 108 0.90 2.78 10.63
C LEU A 108 0.72 3.13 9.15
N TYR A 109 -0.04 2.32 8.41
CA TYR A 109 -0.34 2.59 7.00
C TYR A 109 -1.14 3.89 6.84
N GLY A 110 -2.21 4.05 7.64
CA GLY A 110 -3.03 5.26 7.66
C GLY A 110 -2.23 6.49 8.10
N LEU A 111 -1.44 6.36 9.16
CA LEU A 111 -0.56 7.43 9.65
C LEU A 111 0.40 7.90 8.55
N TYR A 112 1.14 6.99 7.93
CA TYR A 112 2.10 7.38 6.88
C TYR A 112 1.44 7.90 5.62
N GLY A 113 0.31 7.33 5.20
CA GLY A 113 -0.42 7.84 4.04
C GLY A 113 -0.92 9.28 4.25
N LEU A 114 -1.34 9.63 5.47
CA LEU A 114 -1.83 10.96 5.83
C LEU A 114 -0.74 11.95 6.21
N TRP A 115 0.44 11.47 6.60
CA TRP A 115 1.58 12.30 6.98
C TRP A 115 2.11 13.07 5.78
N GLN A 116 1.93 14.40 5.82
CA GLN A 116 2.37 15.32 4.78
C GLN A 116 3.88 15.55 4.85
N GLU A 117 4.55 15.42 3.70
CA GLU A 117 5.96 15.76 3.54
C GLU A 117 6.11 17.29 3.58
N ARG A 118 6.67 17.83 4.67
CA ARG A 118 6.84 19.29 4.88
C ARG A 118 8.30 19.71 5.05
N THR A 119 9.15 18.81 5.54
CA THR A 119 10.56 19.08 5.87
C THR A 119 11.52 18.50 4.84
N HIS A 120 12.81 18.77 4.98
CA HIS A 120 13.85 18.11 4.19
C HIS A 120 13.71 16.57 4.26
N LEU A 121 14.00 15.89 3.15
CA LEU A 121 13.82 14.45 2.95
C LEU A 121 14.42 13.60 4.08
N LEU A 122 15.65 13.93 4.52
CA LEU A 122 16.34 13.18 5.58
C LEU A 122 15.62 13.29 6.93
N GLN A 123 15.12 14.47 7.28
CA GLN A 123 14.43 14.70 8.55
C GLN A 123 13.08 13.98 8.58
N ASP A 124 12.31 14.05 7.47
CA ASP A 124 11.02 13.36 7.38
C ASP A 124 11.22 11.84 7.39
N GLY A 125 12.23 11.33 6.69
CA GLY A 125 12.60 9.91 6.71
C GLY A 125 13.01 9.42 8.10
N LEU A 126 13.88 10.16 8.80
CA LEU A 126 14.28 9.82 10.17
C LEU A 126 13.09 9.85 11.14
N ALA A 127 12.20 10.84 11.03
CA ALA A 127 11.01 10.93 11.88
C ALA A 127 10.08 9.72 11.69
N ARG A 128 9.84 9.30 10.43
CA ARG A 128 9.03 8.10 10.13
C ARG A 128 9.70 6.83 10.64
N LEU A 129 11.01 6.67 10.44
CA LEU A 129 11.74 5.52 10.98
C LEU A 129 11.71 5.48 12.51
N ALA A 130 11.83 6.62 13.17
CA ALA A 130 11.73 6.73 14.62
C ALA A 130 10.33 6.32 15.13
N VAL A 131 9.26 6.74 14.45
CA VAL A 131 7.89 6.32 14.78
C VAL A 131 7.72 4.81 14.57
N LEU A 132 8.17 4.27 13.43
CA LEU A 132 8.11 2.83 13.17
C LEU A 132 8.84 2.03 14.27
N PHE A 133 10.05 2.48 14.62
CA PHE A 133 10.88 1.86 15.65
C PHE A 133 10.21 1.91 17.02
N ALA A 134 9.74 3.09 17.43
CA ALA A 134 9.08 3.28 18.73
C ALA A 134 7.83 2.41 18.87
N VAL A 135 6.97 2.37 17.84
CA VAL A 135 5.75 1.55 17.83
C VAL A 135 6.09 0.06 17.82
N SER A 136 7.04 -0.37 16.97
CA SER A 136 7.40 -1.78 16.84
C SER A 136 8.06 -2.33 18.10
N ILE A 137 8.98 -1.56 18.71
CA ILE A 137 9.62 -1.96 19.96
C ILE A 137 8.63 -1.97 21.11
N SER A 138 7.74 -0.97 21.20
CA SER A 138 6.72 -0.96 22.26
C SER A 138 5.80 -2.17 22.15
N ALA A 139 5.35 -2.50 20.93
CA ALA A 139 4.54 -3.69 20.69
C ALA A 139 5.29 -4.99 21.03
N LEU A 140 6.56 -5.10 20.63
CA LEU A 140 7.40 -6.26 20.94
C LEU A 140 7.67 -6.41 22.44
N ALA A 141 8.00 -5.32 23.13
CA ALA A 141 8.26 -5.31 24.56
C ALA A 141 7.00 -5.71 25.33
N LEU A 142 5.84 -5.22 24.91
CA LEU A 142 4.56 -5.54 25.49
C LEU A 142 4.20 -7.02 25.26
N ALA A 143 4.39 -7.52 24.02
CA ALA A 143 4.15 -8.92 23.66
C ALA A 143 5.05 -9.90 24.45
N ARG A 144 6.32 -9.56 24.66
CA ARG A 144 7.26 -10.41 25.41
C ARG A 144 7.07 -10.36 26.92
N ARG A 145 6.72 -9.19 27.47
CA ARG A 145 6.61 -9.01 28.92
C ARG A 145 5.25 -9.44 29.47
N PHE A 146 4.18 -9.27 28.69
CA PHE A 146 2.81 -9.54 29.13
C PHE A 146 1.97 -10.24 28.03
N PRO A 147 2.38 -11.42 27.52
CA PRO A 147 1.72 -12.05 26.38
C PRO A 147 0.22 -12.30 26.59
N GLU A 148 -0.15 -12.92 27.72
CA GLU A 148 -1.56 -13.26 27.99
C GLU A 148 -2.44 -12.03 28.25
N ALA A 149 -1.95 -11.07 29.04
CA ALA A 149 -2.70 -9.86 29.34
C ALA A 149 -2.96 -9.01 28.08
N THR A 150 -1.98 -8.98 27.18
CA THR A 150 -2.07 -8.22 25.93
C THR A 150 -3.01 -8.89 24.94
N LEU A 151 -2.91 -10.21 24.81
CA LEU A 151 -3.84 -11.00 24.02
C LEU A 151 -5.28 -10.87 24.53
N GLY A 152 -5.48 -10.97 25.84
CA GLY A 152 -6.80 -10.81 26.46
C GLY A 152 -7.40 -9.43 26.20
N TRP A 153 -6.61 -8.36 26.34
CA TRP A 153 -7.07 -6.99 26.06
C TRP A 153 -7.37 -6.74 24.56
N LEU A 154 -6.56 -7.32 23.67
CA LEU A 154 -6.76 -7.24 22.21
C LEU A 154 -8.04 -7.98 21.77
N THR A 155 -8.30 -9.15 22.34
CA THR A 155 -9.42 -10.03 21.97
C THR A 155 -10.72 -9.72 22.72
N GLU A 156 -10.68 -8.86 23.73
CA GLU A 156 -11.86 -8.42 24.47
C GLU A 156 -12.96 -7.88 23.55
N VAL A 157 -14.13 -8.52 23.64
CA VAL A 157 -15.35 -8.17 22.89
C VAL A 157 -16.04 -7.01 23.59
N ARG A 158 -15.73 -5.79 23.14
CA ARG A 158 -16.31 -4.53 23.64
C ARG A 158 -17.68 -4.23 23.04
N TRP A 159 -17.91 -4.61 21.79
CA TRP A 159 -19.13 -4.33 21.05
C TRP A 159 -19.66 -5.59 20.34
N PRO A 160 -20.50 -6.40 21.02
CA PRO A 160 -21.01 -7.65 20.47
C PRO A 160 -21.78 -7.49 19.15
N SER A 161 -22.48 -6.36 18.97
CA SER A 161 -23.26 -6.07 17.75
C SER A 161 -22.43 -5.81 16.49
N LEU A 162 -21.13 -5.55 16.64
CA LEU A 162 -20.19 -5.30 15.53
C LEU A 162 -19.36 -6.55 15.19
N GLN A 163 -19.59 -7.67 15.89
CA GLN A 163 -18.95 -8.94 15.57
C GLN A 163 -19.56 -9.48 14.27
N THR A 164 -18.76 -9.53 13.21
CA THR A 164 -19.18 -10.03 11.90
C THR A 164 -18.43 -11.32 11.54
N ASP A 165 -19.15 -12.34 11.09
CA ASP A 165 -18.58 -13.67 10.78
C ASP A 165 -17.61 -13.67 9.59
N TRP A 166 -17.75 -12.70 8.69
CA TRP A 166 -17.00 -12.62 7.43
C TRP A 166 -15.65 -11.88 7.55
N LEU A 167 -15.46 -11.04 8.57
CA LEU A 167 -14.15 -10.48 8.93
C LEU A 167 -13.74 -11.08 10.27
N GLN A 168 -12.85 -12.06 10.25
CA GLN A 168 -12.31 -12.68 11.47
C GLN A 168 -11.15 -11.84 12.03
N LEU A 169 -11.45 -10.58 12.37
CA LEU A 169 -10.50 -9.60 12.90
C LEU A 169 -10.89 -9.19 14.32
N ILE A 170 -9.92 -8.71 15.10
CA ILE A 170 -10.20 -8.13 16.41
C ILE A 170 -11.05 -6.88 16.28
N GLN A 171 -11.91 -6.65 17.26
CA GLN A 171 -12.84 -5.52 17.21
C GLN A 171 -12.15 -4.16 17.11
N LEU A 172 -10.96 -4.02 17.72
CA LEU A 172 -10.18 -2.78 17.66
C LEU A 172 -9.62 -2.48 16.26
N ALA A 173 -9.47 -3.48 15.40
CA ALA A 173 -8.97 -3.26 14.05
C ALA A 173 -9.99 -2.49 13.19
N TYR A 174 -11.29 -2.74 13.36
CA TYR A 174 -12.35 -2.10 12.56
C TYR A 174 -12.35 -0.57 12.61
N PRO A 175 -12.40 0.08 13.79
CA PRO A 175 -12.38 1.54 13.84
C PRO A 175 -11.06 2.11 13.31
N VAL A 176 -9.93 1.42 13.49
CA VAL A 176 -8.63 1.88 12.98
C VAL A 176 -8.59 1.80 11.45
N PHE A 177 -9.05 0.70 10.86
CA PHE A 177 -9.22 0.59 9.40
C PHE A 177 -10.19 1.64 8.87
N LEU A 178 -11.33 1.83 9.55
CA LEU A 178 -12.34 2.80 9.14
C LEU A 178 -11.79 4.23 9.15
N LEU A 179 -11.11 4.64 10.22
CA LEU A 179 -10.49 5.96 10.32
C LEU A 179 -9.41 6.16 9.25
N ALA A 180 -8.56 5.16 9.03
CA ALA A 180 -7.52 5.21 8.01
C ALA A 180 -8.14 5.28 6.59
N LEU A 181 -9.16 4.49 6.29
CA LEU A 181 -9.88 4.51 5.01
C LEU A 181 -10.57 5.84 4.76
N ILE A 182 -11.28 6.38 5.76
CA ILE A 182 -11.93 7.69 5.67
C ILE A 182 -10.89 8.78 5.43
N GLY A 183 -9.78 8.75 6.18
CA GLY A 183 -8.69 9.71 6.01
C GLY A 183 -8.11 9.68 4.60
N LEU A 184 -7.75 8.50 4.10
CA LEU A 184 -7.18 8.33 2.75
C LEU A 184 -8.19 8.69 1.66
N LEU A 185 -9.47 8.36 1.85
CA LEU A 185 -10.55 8.77 0.94
C LEU A 185 -10.67 10.29 0.90
N MET A 186 -10.72 10.96 2.05
CA MET A 186 -10.76 12.42 2.13
C MET A 186 -9.53 13.05 1.48
N GLN A 187 -8.35 12.45 1.66
CA GLN A 187 -7.12 12.89 1.01
C GLN A 187 -7.23 12.79 -0.52
N TYR A 188 -7.70 11.65 -1.03
CA TYR A 188 -7.91 11.44 -2.46
C TYR A 188 -8.95 12.41 -3.05
N LEU A 189 -10.07 12.64 -2.37
CA LEU A 189 -11.12 13.56 -2.81
C LEU A 189 -10.65 15.02 -2.82
N ARG A 190 -9.82 15.43 -1.87
CA ARG A 190 -9.25 16.79 -1.81
C ARG A 190 -8.12 17.00 -2.82
N ARG A 191 -7.32 15.96 -3.08
CA ARG A 191 -6.15 16.01 -3.98
C ARG A 191 -6.10 14.72 -4.80
N PRO A 192 -6.80 14.65 -5.95
CA PRO A 192 -6.86 13.43 -6.74
C PRO A 192 -5.53 13.15 -7.44
N ARG A 193 -4.76 12.20 -6.90
CA ARG A 193 -3.55 11.68 -7.54
C ARG A 193 -3.63 10.16 -7.65
N PRO A 194 -2.99 9.56 -8.68
CA PRO A 194 -2.91 8.10 -8.81
C PRO A 194 -2.39 7.42 -7.55
N VAL A 195 -1.39 8.00 -6.89
CA VAL A 195 -0.83 7.48 -5.64
C VAL A 195 -1.85 7.45 -4.50
N HIS A 196 -2.66 8.51 -4.33
CA HIS A 196 -3.69 8.53 -3.29
C HIS A 196 -4.80 7.49 -3.55
N ALA A 197 -5.15 7.27 -4.83
CA ALA A 197 -6.09 6.21 -5.22
C ALA A 197 -5.52 4.82 -4.88
N ALA A 198 -4.25 4.58 -5.24
CA ALA A 198 -3.57 3.32 -4.95
C ALA A 198 -3.44 3.06 -3.45
N GLN A 199 -3.11 4.08 -2.64
CA GLN A 199 -3.03 3.96 -1.18
C GLN A 199 -4.38 3.55 -0.56
N PHE A 200 -5.46 4.20 -1.00
CA PHE A 200 -6.80 3.88 -0.52
C PHE A 200 -7.21 2.46 -0.90
N VAL A 201 -7.05 2.08 -2.18
CA VAL A 201 -7.41 0.72 -2.66
C VAL A 201 -6.51 -0.35 -2.06
N ALA A 202 -5.23 -0.07 -1.85
CA ALA A 202 -4.32 -0.99 -1.18
C ALA A 202 -4.73 -1.25 0.27
N LEU A 203 -5.18 -0.23 1.02
CA LEU A 203 -5.69 -0.41 2.37
C LEU A 203 -6.95 -1.28 2.41
N ILE A 204 -7.85 -1.15 1.41
CA ILE A 204 -8.99 -2.07 1.24
C ILE A 204 -8.49 -3.49 0.99
N GLY A 205 -7.49 -3.66 0.14
CA GLY A 205 -6.88 -4.97 -0.13
C GLY A 205 -6.25 -5.60 1.12
N LEU A 206 -5.59 -4.81 1.97
CA LEU A 206 -5.02 -5.27 3.23
C LEU A 206 -6.12 -5.74 4.20
N LEU A 207 -7.24 -5.02 4.28
CA LEU A 207 -8.41 -5.43 5.07
C LEU A 207 -8.96 -6.78 4.60
N LEU A 208 -9.04 -7.00 3.27
CA LEU A 208 -9.52 -8.25 2.67
C LEU A 208 -8.51 -9.39 2.74
N MET A 209 -7.22 -9.08 2.90
CA MET A 209 -6.13 -10.05 3.00
C MET A 209 -6.08 -10.71 4.37
N LEU A 210 -6.19 -9.93 5.45
CA LEU A 210 -5.94 -10.42 6.82
C LEU A 210 -6.79 -11.66 7.21
N PRO A 211 -8.11 -11.72 6.95
CA PRO A 211 -8.90 -12.91 7.29
C PRO A 211 -8.48 -14.16 6.51
N LYS A 212 -7.77 -14.00 5.39
CA LYS A 212 -7.40 -15.10 4.50
C LYS A 212 -6.09 -15.79 4.86
N VAL A 213 -5.27 -15.16 5.70
CA VAL A 213 -3.87 -15.57 5.99
C VAL A 213 -3.75 -17.05 6.36
N PHE A 214 -4.60 -17.56 7.24
CA PHE A 214 -4.56 -18.96 7.68
C PHE A 214 -5.57 -19.86 6.95
N SER A 215 -6.54 -19.28 6.23
CA SER A 215 -7.61 -20.03 5.55
C SER A 215 -7.27 -20.43 4.11
N GLN A 216 -6.44 -19.64 3.42
CA GLN A 216 -6.12 -19.81 2.02
C GLN A 216 -4.59 -19.86 1.84
N PRO A 217 -4.02 -21.02 1.48
CA PRO A 217 -2.58 -21.15 1.26
C PRO A 217 -2.07 -20.16 0.20
N GLY A 218 -1.01 -19.41 0.51
CA GLY A 218 -0.39 -18.46 -0.41
C GLY A 218 -1.17 -17.14 -0.63
N ALA A 219 -2.36 -16.97 -0.04
CA ALA A 219 -3.13 -15.74 -0.17
C ALA A 219 -2.36 -14.52 0.37
N LEU A 220 -1.65 -14.69 1.49
CA LEU A 220 -0.81 -13.64 2.08
C LEU A 220 0.25 -13.16 1.07
N ASN A 221 0.99 -14.08 0.46
CA ASN A 221 2.13 -13.82 -0.42
C ASN A 221 1.66 -13.18 -1.75
N VAL A 222 0.58 -13.70 -2.32
CA VAL A 222 -0.03 -13.17 -3.55
C VAL A 222 -0.58 -11.77 -3.33
N MET A 223 -1.39 -11.59 -2.29
CA MET A 223 -2.05 -10.31 -2.02
C MET A 223 -1.05 -9.25 -1.58
N SER A 224 -0.12 -9.56 -0.66
CA SER A 224 0.93 -8.61 -0.24
C SER A 224 1.75 -8.13 -1.44
N SER A 225 2.17 -9.05 -2.32
CA SER A 225 2.90 -8.74 -3.54
C SER A 225 2.14 -7.78 -4.43
N LEU A 226 0.88 -8.06 -4.75
CA LEU A 226 0.10 -7.25 -5.68
C LEU A 226 -0.29 -5.90 -5.09
N LEU A 227 -0.50 -5.81 -3.78
CA LEU A 227 -0.73 -4.55 -3.07
C LEU A 227 0.54 -3.68 -3.00
N MET A 228 1.71 -4.29 -2.79
CA MET A 228 3.00 -3.58 -2.87
C MET A 228 3.31 -3.14 -4.31
N LEU A 229 3.07 -4.00 -5.31
CA LEU A 229 3.22 -3.67 -6.72
C LEU A 229 2.30 -2.51 -7.11
N MET A 230 1.06 -2.49 -6.62
CA MET A 230 0.11 -1.39 -6.83
C MET A 230 0.68 -0.04 -6.38
N LEU A 231 1.35 0.01 -5.22
CA LEU A 231 2.01 1.22 -4.75
C LEU A 231 3.16 1.64 -5.67
N VAL A 232 4.01 0.70 -6.08
CA VAL A 232 5.13 0.98 -7.00
C VAL A 232 4.64 1.47 -8.35
N VAL A 233 3.62 0.82 -8.93
CA VAL A 233 3.01 1.22 -10.20
C VAL A 233 2.42 2.62 -10.11
N ALA A 234 1.79 2.97 -8.98
CA ALA A 234 1.21 4.30 -8.80
C ALA A 234 2.27 5.41 -8.80
N ILE A 235 3.45 5.14 -8.22
CA ILE A 235 4.58 6.08 -8.25
C ILE A 235 5.13 6.19 -9.67
N ALA A 236 5.26 5.08 -10.40
CA ALA A 236 5.68 5.11 -11.79
C ALA A 236 4.71 5.92 -12.65
N GLN A 237 3.39 5.78 -12.42
CA GLN A 237 2.37 6.60 -13.08
C GLN A 237 2.48 8.08 -12.73
N GLU A 238 2.71 8.42 -11.46
CA GLU A 238 2.89 9.82 -11.04
C GLU A 238 4.18 10.43 -11.61
N ALA A 239 5.30 9.69 -11.60
CA ALA A 239 6.57 10.11 -12.19
C ALA A 239 6.44 10.32 -13.70
N TYR A 240 5.70 9.45 -14.40
CA TYR A 240 5.38 9.64 -15.82
C TYR A 240 4.53 10.89 -16.03
N GLN A 241 3.48 11.09 -15.24
CA GLN A 241 2.63 12.29 -15.36
C GLN A 241 3.41 13.58 -15.15
N MET A 242 4.32 13.62 -14.17
CA MET A 242 5.19 14.77 -13.91
C MET A 242 6.22 15.01 -15.03
N ALA A 243 6.73 13.95 -15.66
CA ALA A 243 7.69 14.09 -16.74
C ALA A 243 7.07 14.54 -18.07
N PHE A 244 5.79 14.24 -18.30
CA PHE A 244 5.11 14.45 -19.58
C PHE A 244 4.06 15.56 -19.58
N ARG A 245 3.61 16.04 -18.41
CA ARG A 245 2.66 17.16 -18.30
C ARG A 245 3.27 18.28 -17.48
N ASP A 246 3.13 19.49 -17.99
CA ASP A 246 3.37 20.70 -17.22
C ASP A 246 2.21 20.93 -16.23
N GLU A 247 2.53 21.10 -14.94
CA GLU A 247 1.53 21.33 -13.90
C GLU A 247 0.92 22.74 -13.99
N LEU A 248 1.65 23.73 -14.52
CA LEU A 248 1.17 25.11 -14.60
C LEU A 248 0.13 25.29 -15.71
N THR A 249 0.41 24.75 -16.90
CA THR A 249 -0.46 24.91 -18.08
C THR A 249 -1.32 23.70 -18.37
N GLY A 250 -1.00 22.52 -17.82
CA GLY A 250 -1.61 21.25 -18.16
C GLY A 250 -1.23 20.71 -19.55
N LEU A 251 -0.38 21.43 -20.29
CA LEU A 251 0.08 21.05 -21.62
C LEU A 251 1.16 19.96 -21.56
N PRO A 252 1.40 19.23 -22.66
CA PRO A 252 2.52 18.30 -22.73
C PRO A 252 3.84 19.03 -22.49
N GLY A 253 4.65 18.52 -21.57
CA GLY A 253 5.96 19.09 -21.27
C GLY A 253 6.98 18.91 -22.40
N ARG A 254 8.15 19.54 -22.26
CA ARG A 254 9.22 19.51 -23.27
C ARG A 254 9.65 18.09 -23.70
N ARG A 255 9.66 17.11 -22.79
CA ARG A 255 9.98 15.70 -23.12
C ARG A 255 8.92 15.06 -24.02
N ALA A 256 7.64 15.29 -23.73
CA ALA A 256 6.54 14.82 -24.54
C ALA A 256 6.58 15.40 -25.97
N LEU A 257 6.97 16.68 -26.08
CA LEU A 257 7.20 17.32 -27.38
C LEU A 257 8.35 16.63 -28.14
N ASN A 258 9.51 16.45 -27.50
CA ASN A 258 10.67 15.84 -28.16
C ASN A 258 10.41 14.40 -28.65
N GLU A 259 9.73 13.56 -27.85
CA GLU A 259 9.35 12.21 -28.28
C GLU A 259 8.37 12.24 -29.46
N ARG A 260 7.42 13.18 -29.48
CA ARG A 260 6.51 13.33 -30.62
C ARG A 260 7.22 13.84 -31.86
N LEU A 261 8.15 14.79 -31.72
CA LEU A 261 8.96 15.31 -32.82
C LEU A 261 9.78 14.19 -33.48
N GLN A 262 10.34 13.25 -32.70
CA GLN A 262 11.06 12.09 -33.22
C GLN A 262 10.19 11.12 -34.04
N ARG A 263 8.87 11.14 -33.84
CA ARG A 263 7.90 10.29 -34.54
C ARG A 263 7.19 10.99 -35.70
N LEU A 264 7.58 12.23 -36.03
CA LEU A 264 6.97 12.97 -37.14
C LEU A 264 7.36 12.35 -38.49
N GLY A 265 6.38 12.31 -39.41
CA GLY A 265 6.58 11.85 -40.78
C GLY A 265 7.32 12.88 -41.65
N ARG A 266 7.32 12.67 -42.98
CA ARG A 266 8.04 13.55 -43.93
C ARG A 266 7.42 14.94 -44.10
N GLN A 267 6.12 15.10 -43.88
CA GLN A 267 5.42 16.37 -44.04
C GLN A 267 4.80 16.77 -42.70
N TYR A 268 5.31 17.84 -42.10
CA TYR A 268 4.80 18.40 -40.86
C TYR A 268 5.05 19.91 -40.82
N VAL A 269 4.26 20.62 -40.01
CA VAL A 269 4.43 22.04 -39.72
C VAL A 269 4.52 22.20 -38.21
N ILE A 270 5.54 22.93 -37.75
CA ILE A 270 5.71 23.30 -36.34
C ILE A 270 5.39 24.78 -36.20
N ALA A 271 4.46 25.12 -35.32
CA ALA A 271 4.23 26.48 -34.86
C ALA A 271 4.79 26.61 -33.44
N MET A 272 5.63 27.64 -33.22
CA MET A 272 6.11 28.02 -31.89
C MET A 272 5.55 29.40 -31.57
N ALA A 273 5.09 29.59 -30.34
CA ALA A 273 4.60 30.87 -29.83
C ALA A 273 5.38 31.20 -28.56
N ASP A 274 5.72 32.48 -28.40
CA ASP A 274 6.38 33.03 -27.22
C ASP A 274 5.54 34.17 -26.64
N VAL A 275 5.70 34.44 -25.34
CA VAL A 275 5.03 35.55 -24.66
C VAL A 275 6.03 36.70 -24.55
N ASP A 276 5.82 37.75 -25.35
CA ASP A 276 6.67 38.94 -25.29
C ASP A 276 6.60 39.61 -23.91
N ARG A 277 7.77 39.84 -23.29
CA ARG A 277 7.97 40.45 -21.94
C ARG A 277 7.42 39.61 -20.77
N PHE A 278 8.05 38.46 -20.54
CA PHE A 278 7.79 37.60 -19.38
C PHE A 278 8.22 38.22 -18.05
#